data_AF-A0A1W9LMD9-F1
#
_entry.id   AF-A0A1W9LMD9-F1
#
_cell.length_a   1.000
_cell.length_b   1.000
_cell.length_c   1.000
_cell.angle_alpha   90.00
_cell.angle_beta   90.00
_cell.angle_gamma   90.00
#
_symmetry.space_group_name_H-M   'P 1'
#
loop_
_entity.id
_entity.type
_entity.pdbx_description
1 polymer ?
#
loop_
_entity_poly.entity_id
_entity_poly.type
_entity_poly.pdbx_seq_one_letter_code
_entity_poly.pdbx_strand_id
1 'polypeptide(L)'
;MKIPQHLLQFENKKALFIVTGEKVVEFYIAGDGAISKEKEFEIIFPEHLKTDGFFGRKGGGGVGTGSLEEMPKEKVRQDFLKEYKVSIKEIFSKNKINHIYLFSPSEVIGIVEKNLPAGEGKKILGRFKGNFHNQTPIQLLEKIKADIKGKEVEILKPEEEKIINSSRI
;
A
#
# COMPACT_ATOMS: atom_id res chain seq x y z
N MET A 1 -4.40 5.54 -19.61
CA MET A 1 -5.89 5.50 -19.52
C MET A 1 -6.38 6.82 -18.94
N LYS A 2 -7.55 7.34 -19.36
CA LYS A 2 -8.13 8.57 -18.79
C LYS A 2 -8.89 8.27 -17.50
N ILE A 3 -8.80 9.17 -16.52
CA ILE A 3 -9.51 9.07 -15.25
C ILE A 3 -10.91 9.66 -15.43
N PRO A 4 -12.00 8.94 -15.08
CA PRO A 4 -13.35 9.50 -15.08
C PRO A 4 -13.44 10.79 -14.24
N GLN A 5 -14.13 11.83 -14.74
CA GLN A 5 -14.19 13.17 -14.12
C GLN A 5 -14.69 13.16 -12.66
N HIS A 6 -15.52 12.18 -12.29
CA HIS A 6 -16.04 12.06 -10.94
C HIS A 6 -15.02 11.49 -9.93
N LEU A 7 -13.82 11.09 -10.38
CA LEU A 7 -12.71 10.61 -9.56
C LEU A 7 -11.59 11.66 -9.47
N LEU A 8 -10.65 11.45 -8.56
CA LEU A 8 -9.50 12.34 -8.35
C LEU A 8 -8.66 12.45 -9.64
N GLN A 9 -8.58 13.66 -10.19
CA GLN A 9 -7.83 13.94 -11.41
C GLN A 9 -6.34 14.16 -11.17
N PHE A 10 -5.92 14.42 -9.92
CA PHE A 10 -4.54 14.77 -9.55
C PHE A 10 -3.98 15.93 -10.39
N GLU A 11 -4.75 17.02 -10.51
CA GLU A 11 -4.31 18.20 -11.24
C GLU A 11 -3.08 18.82 -10.57
N ASN A 12 -2.04 19.08 -11.37
CA ASN A 12 -0.76 19.67 -10.93
C ASN A 12 0.03 18.83 -9.90
N LYS A 13 -0.36 17.57 -9.66
CA LYS A 13 0.31 16.67 -8.72
C LYS A 13 0.39 15.27 -9.31
N LYS A 14 1.53 14.59 -9.14
CA LYS A 14 1.64 13.18 -9.51
C LYS A 14 1.46 12.28 -8.30
N ALA A 15 0.61 11.28 -8.43
CA ALA A 15 0.40 10.25 -7.44
C ALA A 15 0.96 8.91 -7.94
N LEU A 16 1.73 8.23 -7.08
CA LEU A 16 2.22 6.89 -7.31
C LEU A 16 1.33 5.88 -6.59
N PHE A 17 0.90 4.87 -7.32
CA PHE A 17 0.14 3.74 -6.83
C PHE A 17 1.09 2.55 -6.82
N ILE A 18 1.31 1.97 -5.66
CA ILE A 18 2.10 0.75 -5.51
C ILE A 18 1.13 -0.35 -5.17
N VAL A 19 0.88 -1.24 -6.12
CA VAL A 19 -0.04 -2.36 -5.98
C VAL A 19 0.77 -3.61 -5.87
N THR A 20 0.71 -4.25 -4.70
CA THR A 20 1.36 -5.54 -4.49
C THR A 20 0.28 -6.60 -4.33
N GLY A 21 0.39 -7.68 -5.09
CA GLY A 21 -0.35 -8.92 -4.88
C GLY A 21 0.51 -10.00 -4.26
N GLU A 22 -0.01 -11.23 -4.30
CA GLU A 22 0.74 -12.40 -3.83
C GLU A 22 1.93 -12.77 -4.73
N LYS A 23 1.89 -12.37 -6.01
CA LYS A 23 2.93 -12.72 -6.97
C LYS A 23 3.36 -11.62 -7.91
N VAL A 24 2.73 -10.46 -7.84
CA VAL A 24 2.92 -9.38 -8.81
C VAL A 24 3.01 -8.07 -8.07
N VAL A 25 3.90 -7.20 -8.52
CA VAL A 25 3.95 -5.81 -8.11
C VAL A 25 3.80 -4.93 -9.33
N GLU A 26 2.88 -3.98 -9.25
CA GLU A 26 2.58 -3.04 -10.30
C GLU A 26 2.70 -1.61 -9.77
N PHE A 27 3.28 -0.75 -10.58
CA PHE A 27 3.39 0.68 -10.31
C PHE A 27 2.57 1.44 -11.32
N TYR A 28 1.66 2.27 -10.83
CA TYR A 28 0.90 3.20 -11.66
C TYR A 28 1.19 4.64 -11.27
N ILE A 29 1.29 5.51 -12.26
CA ILE A 29 1.33 6.95 -12.04
C ILE A 29 0.01 7.55 -12.47
N ALA A 30 -0.61 8.30 -11.57
CA ALA A 30 -1.75 9.15 -11.87
C ALA A 30 -1.33 10.63 -11.85
N GLY A 31 -1.77 11.39 -12.83
CA GLY A 31 -1.51 12.82 -12.94
C GLY A 31 -2.24 13.40 -14.15
N ASP A 32 -2.65 14.66 -14.04
CA ASP A 32 -3.24 15.41 -15.15
C ASP A 32 -4.44 14.69 -15.81
N GLY A 33 -5.29 14.06 -14.99
CA GLY A 33 -6.48 13.33 -15.43
C GLY A 33 -6.20 12.01 -16.15
N ALA A 34 -4.96 11.51 -16.10
CA ALA A 34 -4.57 10.22 -16.66
C ALA A 34 -3.93 9.32 -15.62
N ILE A 35 -4.05 8.01 -15.83
CA ILE A 35 -3.33 6.98 -15.08
C ILE A 35 -2.67 6.00 -16.06
N SER A 36 -1.37 5.77 -15.88
CA SER A 36 -0.54 4.86 -16.67
C SER A 36 0.16 3.85 -15.78
N LYS A 37 0.37 2.65 -16.31
CA LYS A 37 1.24 1.65 -15.70
C LYS A 37 2.67 1.97 -16.11
N GLU A 38 3.54 2.18 -15.14
CA GLU A 38 4.95 2.51 -15.40
C GLU A 38 5.84 1.27 -15.39
N LYS A 39 5.57 0.35 -14.48
CA LYS A 39 6.38 -0.86 -14.33
C LYS A 39 5.58 -1.97 -13.68
N GLU A 40 5.94 -3.19 -14.01
CA GLU A 40 5.52 -4.39 -13.30
C GLU A 40 6.69 -5.34 -13.14
N PHE A 41 6.61 -6.18 -12.12
CA PHE A 41 7.45 -7.36 -12.04
C PHE A 41 6.76 -8.43 -11.20
N GLU A 42 7.10 -9.68 -11.48
CA GLU A 42 6.58 -10.83 -10.75
C GLU A 42 7.54 -11.26 -9.65
N ILE A 43 6.98 -11.75 -8.55
CA ILE A 43 7.70 -12.31 -7.42
C ILE A 43 7.04 -13.64 -7.11
N ILE A 44 7.78 -14.72 -7.12
CA ILE A 44 7.25 -16.01 -6.68
C ILE A 44 7.43 -16.05 -5.16
N PHE A 45 6.45 -15.54 -4.41
CA PHE A 45 6.44 -15.73 -2.96
C PHE A 45 6.09 -17.19 -2.66
N PRO A 46 6.95 -17.92 -1.93
CA PRO A 46 6.60 -19.26 -1.50
C PRO A 46 5.46 -19.23 -0.45
N GLU A 47 4.52 -20.17 -0.54
CA GLU A 47 3.26 -20.19 0.23
C GLU A 47 3.44 -20.06 1.75
N HIS A 48 4.58 -20.51 2.27
CA HIS A 48 4.94 -20.50 3.69
C HIS A 48 5.34 -19.12 4.26
N LEU A 49 5.28 -18.03 3.48
CA LEU A 49 5.40 -16.65 3.99
C LEU A 49 4.03 -16.05 4.39
N LYS A 50 2.93 -16.73 4.07
CA LYS A 50 1.56 -16.34 4.45
C LYS A 50 1.18 -16.75 5.89
N THR A 51 2.10 -17.39 6.62
CA THR A 51 1.77 -18.14 7.87
C THR A 51 2.50 -17.64 9.11
N ASP A 52 3.18 -16.49 9.08
CA ASP A 52 3.84 -15.95 10.27
C ASP A 52 2.92 -15.03 11.08
N GLY A 53 1.82 -15.63 11.55
CA GLY A 53 0.89 -15.06 12.53
C GLY A 53 0.88 -15.78 13.88
N PHE A 54 1.75 -16.77 14.13
CA PHE A 54 1.66 -17.56 15.36
C PHE A 54 3.02 -18.04 15.91
N PHE A 55 3.90 -17.12 16.31
CA PHE A 55 4.91 -17.44 17.33
C PHE A 55 4.27 -17.33 18.71
N GLY A 56 3.52 -18.36 19.08
CA GLY A 56 3.13 -18.60 20.47
C GLY A 56 4.38 -18.84 21.30
N ARG A 57 4.78 -17.87 22.11
CA ARG A 57 5.72 -18.10 23.21
C ARG A 57 5.10 -19.11 24.17
N LYS A 58 5.68 -20.31 24.30
CA LYS A 58 5.82 -21.07 25.57
C LYS A 58 6.55 -22.40 25.36
N GLY A 59 7.52 -22.69 26.23
CA GLY A 59 8.02 -24.03 26.50
C GLY A 59 9.45 -24.25 26.04
N GLY A 60 10.35 -24.49 27.00
CA GLY A 60 11.78 -24.65 26.75
C GLY A 60 12.19 -26.01 26.20
N GLY A 61 13.44 -26.06 25.74
CA GLY A 61 14.21 -27.27 25.52
C GLY A 61 14.30 -27.73 24.06
N GLY A 62 15.53 -27.77 23.54
CA GLY A 62 15.94 -28.82 22.61
C GLY A 62 16.18 -28.44 21.14
N VAL A 63 17.46 -28.58 20.76
CA VAL A 63 17.99 -28.97 19.43
C VAL A 63 17.90 -27.94 18.30
N GLY A 64 19.02 -27.23 18.12
CA GLY A 64 19.34 -26.54 16.87
C GLY A 64 19.45 -27.54 15.72
N THR A 65 18.50 -27.47 14.82
CA THR A 65 18.61 -27.95 13.44
C THR A 65 18.32 -26.73 12.57
N GLY A 66 19.39 -26.13 12.02
CA GLY A 66 19.26 -25.05 11.05
C GLY A 66 18.41 -25.55 9.89
N SER A 67 17.20 -25.01 9.79
CA SER A 67 16.19 -25.53 8.86
C SER A 67 16.61 -25.20 7.44
N LEU A 68 16.82 -26.26 6.65
CA LEU A 68 17.08 -26.19 5.20
C LEU A 68 16.01 -25.37 4.44
N GLU A 69 14.86 -25.09 5.07
CA GLU A 69 13.73 -24.30 4.58
C GLU A 69 13.83 -22.78 4.79
N GLU A 70 14.79 -22.25 5.56
CA GLU A 70 14.92 -20.79 5.79
C GLU A 70 15.65 -20.07 4.63
N MET A 71 16.63 -20.72 4.00
CA MET A 71 17.42 -20.13 2.90
C MET A 71 16.59 -19.72 1.66
N PRO A 72 15.58 -20.47 1.20
CA PRO A 72 14.75 -20.08 0.06
C PRO A 72 13.91 -18.83 0.34
N LYS A 73 13.37 -18.69 1.57
CA LYS A 73 12.52 -17.55 1.98
C LYS A 73 13.28 -16.24 1.91
N GLU A 74 14.47 -16.24 2.49
CA GLU A 74 15.25 -15.03 2.61
C GLU A 74 15.77 -14.55 1.26
N LYS A 75 16.16 -15.50 0.38
CA LYS A 75 16.60 -15.20 -0.98
C LYS A 75 15.48 -14.58 -1.82
N VAL A 76 14.28 -15.17 -1.83
CA VAL A 76 13.11 -14.61 -2.54
C VAL A 76 12.79 -13.21 -2.04
N ARG A 77 12.84 -12.99 -0.71
CA ARG A 77 12.60 -11.67 -0.13
C ARG A 77 13.68 -10.67 -0.51
N GLN A 78 14.94 -11.07 -0.55
CA GLN A 78 16.05 -10.22 -0.97
C GLN A 78 15.93 -9.85 -2.46
N ASP A 79 15.59 -10.81 -3.31
CA ASP A 79 15.37 -10.59 -4.74
C ASP A 79 14.19 -9.63 -4.97
N PHE A 80 13.07 -9.83 -4.26
CA PHE A 80 11.95 -8.89 -4.24
C PHE A 80 12.41 -7.48 -3.86
N LEU A 81 13.09 -7.34 -2.72
CA LEU A 81 13.53 -6.05 -2.21
C LEU A 81 14.51 -5.36 -3.16
N LYS A 82 15.38 -6.13 -3.81
CA LYS A 82 16.32 -5.62 -4.80
C LYS A 82 15.57 -5.05 -6.00
N GLU A 83 14.67 -5.82 -6.59
CA GLU A 83 13.90 -5.40 -7.77
C GLU A 83 12.97 -4.23 -7.46
N TYR A 84 12.33 -4.26 -6.29
CA TYR A 84 11.53 -3.16 -5.75
C TYR A 84 12.35 -1.88 -5.60
N LYS A 85 13.52 -1.96 -4.97
CA LYS A 85 14.40 -0.79 -4.74
C LYS A 85 14.91 -0.18 -6.05
N VAL A 86 15.26 -1.03 -7.02
CA VAL A 86 15.68 -0.56 -8.35
C VAL A 86 14.52 0.15 -9.04
N SER A 87 13.36 -0.49 -9.08
CA SER A 87 12.15 0.03 -9.74
C SER A 87 11.67 1.33 -9.11
N ILE A 88 11.59 1.40 -7.78
CA ILE A 88 11.11 2.59 -7.09
C ILE A 88 12.07 3.77 -7.29
N LYS A 89 13.39 3.52 -7.20
CA LYS A 89 14.40 4.57 -7.43
C LYS A 89 14.33 5.13 -8.84
N GLU A 90 14.14 4.27 -9.83
CA GLU A 90 13.96 4.65 -11.23
C GLU A 90 12.72 5.53 -11.40
N ILE A 91 11.58 5.14 -10.81
CA ILE A 91 10.32 5.89 -10.87
C ILE A 91 10.48 7.29 -10.25
N PHE A 92 11.08 7.39 -9.06
CA PHE A 92 11.29 8.66 -8.37
C PHE A 92 12.32 9.56 -9.08
N SER A 93 13.28 8.97 -9.80
CA SER A 93 14.27 9.74 -10.57
C SER A 93 13.66 10.33 -11.85
N LYS A 94 12.71 9.63 -12.48
CA LYS A 94 12.02 10.07 -13.70
C LYS A 94 10.82 10.97 -13.42
N ASN A 95 10.17 10.81 -12.27
CA ASN A 95 8.91 11.48 -11.97
C ASN A 95 8.95 12.21 -10.62
N LYS A 96 8.50 13.46 -10.62
CA LYS A 96 8.26 14.21 -9.38
C LYS A 96 6.97 13.74 -8.72
N ILE A 97 7.05 12.72 -7.87
CA ILE A 97 5.90 12.17 -7.14
C ILE A 97 5.59 13.04 -5.91
N ASN A 98 4.32 13.43 -5.78
CA ASN A 98 3.79 14.22 -4.67
C ASN A 98 3.06 13.36 -3.63
N HIS A 99 2.37 12.32 -4.09
CA HIS A 99 1.51 11.48 -3.27
C HIS A 99 1.77 10.01 -3.55
N ILE A 100 1.68 9.18 -2.51
CA ILE A 100 1.85 7.72 -2.63
C ILE A 100 0.62 7.05 -2.01
N TYR A 101 0.06 6.09 -2.74
CA TYR A 101 -1.00 5.20 -2.28
C TYR A 101 -0.51 3.76 -2.34
N LEU A 102 -0.55 3.07 -1.20
CA LEU A 102 -0.10 1.69 -1.07
C LEU A 102 -1.31 0.77 -1.06
N PHE A 103 -1.35 -0.19 -1.97
CA PHE A 103 -2.34 -1.25 -2.05
C PHE A 103 -1.63 -2.58 -1.88
N SER A 104 -1.69 -3.15 -0.68
CA SER A 104 -0.82 -4.28 -0.35
C SER A 104 -1.44 -5.19 0.71
N PRO A 105 -1.20 -6.52 0.66
CA PRO A 105 -1.51 -7.41 1.76
C PRO A 105 -0.90 -6.88 3.07
N SER A 106 -1.59 -7.11 4.18
CA SER A 106 -1.19 -6.62 5.51
C SER A 106 0.25 -7.01 5.89
N GLU A 107 0.72 -8.15 5.40
CA GLU A 107 2.05 -8.72 5.67
C GLU A 107 3.16 -7.97 4.90
N VAL A 108 2.84 -7.48 3.70
CA VAL A 108 3.81 -6.92 2.75
C VAL A 108 3.87 -5.40 2.85
N ILE A 109 2.78 -4.75 3.26
CA ILE A 109 2.68 -3.28 3.28
C ILE A 109 3.78 -2.60 4.11
N GLY A 110 4.12 -3.18 5.27
CA GLY A 110 5.19 -2.66 6.13
C GLY A 110 6.58 -2.84 5.53
N ILE A 111 6.79 -3.88 4.72
CA ILE A 111 8.06 -4.12 4.01
C ILE A 111 8.21 -3.09 2.89
N VAL A 112 7.16 -2.88 2.10
CA VAL A 112 7.11 -1.91 0.99
C VAL A 112 7.35 -0.49 1.51
N GLU A 113 6.67 -0.11 2.58
CA GLU A 113 6.79 1.22 3.20
C GLU A 113 8.21 1.49 3.72
N LYS A 114 8.81 0.54 4.43
CA LYS A 114 10.18 0.69 4.97
C LYS A 114 11.26 0.78 3.91
N ASN A 115 10.99 0.32 2.69
CA ASN A 115 11.96 0.30 1.59
C ASN A 115 11.70 1.39 0.53
N LEU A 116 10.80 2.34 0.81
CA LEU A 116 10.73 3.56 0.02
C LEU A 116 12.03 4.37 0.13
N PRO A 117 12.37 5.19 -0.88
CA PRO A 117 13.48 6.11 -0.79
C PRO A 117 13.35 7.04 0.44
N ALA A 118 14.49 7.41 1.03
CA ALA A 118 14.51 8.21 2.24
C ALA A 118 13.73 9.53 2.06
N GLY A 119 12.87 9.87 3.01
CA GLY A 119 12.02 11.07 2.96
C GLY A 119 10.71 10.91 2.18
N GLU A 120 10.60 9.92 1.30
CA GLU A 120 9.40 9.70 0.47
C GLU A 120 8.25 9.06 1.24
N GLY A 121 8.52 8.37 2.35
CA GLY A 121 7.48 7.79 3.21
C GLY A 121 6.48 8.82 3.76
N LYS A 122 6.88 10.09 3.89
CA LYS A 122 5.98 11.19 4.31
C LYS A 122 4.91 11.52 3.26
N LYS A 123 5.10 11.10 2.01
CA LYS A 123 4.16 11.32 0.90
C LYS A 123 3.07 10.25 0.84
N ILE A 124 3.12 9.22 1.71
CA ILE A 124 2.07 8.20 1.81
C ILE A 124 0.80 8.84 2.37
N LEU A 125 -0.23 8.96 1.54
CA LEU A 125 -1.54 9.47 1.94
C LEU A 125 -2.55 8.36 2.28
N GLY A 126 -2.38 7.17 1.71
CA GLY A 126 -3.30 6.05 1.90
C GLY A 126 -2.61 4.70 1.96
N ARG A 127 -3.09 3.86 2.88
CA ARG A 127 -2.65 2.46 3.08
C ARG A 127 -3.88 1.56 3.00
N PHE A 128 -4.01 0.86 1.89
CA PHE A 128 -5.11 -0.07 1.66
C PHE A 128 -4.59 -1.48 1.85
N LYS A 129 -5.04 -2.11 2.93
CA LYS A 129 -4.68 -3.49 3.26
C LYS A 129 -5.59 -4.45 2.50
N GLY A 130 -4.99 -5.38 1.75
CA GLY A 130 -5.72 -6.38 0.97
C GLY A 130 -5.01 -6.78 -0.31
N ASN A 131 -5.51 -7.82 -0.97
CA ASN A 131 -4.98 -8.27 -2.24
C ASN A 131 -5.73 -7.58 -3.39
N PHE A 132 -5.04 -6.68 -4.10
CA PHE A 132 -5.65 -5.82 -5.13
C PHE A 132 -5.12 -6.05 -6.55
N HIS A 133 -4.32 -7.11 -6.79
CA HIS A 133 -3.69 -7.36 -8.08
C HIS A 133 -4.67 -7.54 -9.26
N ASN A 134 -5.89 -8.02 -9.00
CA ASN A 134 -6.91 -8.18 -10.04
C ASN A 134 -7.77 -6.92 -10.24
N GLN A 135 -7.45 -5.81 -9.56
CA GLN A 135 -8.23 -4.59 -9.66
C GLN A 135 -7.63 -3.64 -10.69
N THR A 136 -8.51 -3.08 -11.51
CA THR A 136 -8.12 -2.05 -12.46
C THR A 136 -7.73 -0.76 -11.74
N PRO A 137 -6.90 0.10 -12.34
CA PRO A 137 -6.53 1.37 -11.71
C PRO A 137 -7.72 2.27 -11.38
N ILE A 138 -8.83 2.16 -12.13
CA ILE A 138 -10.09 2.89 -11.84
C ILE A 138 -10.70 2.42 -10.51
N GLN A 139 -10.75 1.11 -10.28
CA GLN A 139 -11.27 0.54 -9.02
C GLN A 139 -10.42 0.96 -7.82
N LEU A 140 -9.09 1.08 -8.00
CA LEU A 140 -8.20 1.59 -6.96
C LEU A 140 -8.49 3.07 -6.64
N LEU A 141 -8.79 3.88 -7.66
CA LEU A 141 -9.19 5.28 -7.49
C LEU A 141 -10.52 5.42 -6.76
N GLU A 142 -11.49 4.56 -7.03
CA GLU A 142 -12.75 4.51 -6.30
C GLU A 142 -12.54 4.25 -4.81
N LYS A 143 -11.61 3.33 -4.47
CA LYS A 143 -11.25 3.05 -3.06
C LYS A 143 -10.63 4.27 -2.37
N ILE A 144 -9.77 5.01 -3.07
CA ILE A 144 -9.22 6.26 -2.52
C ILE A 144 -10.33 7.27 -2.28
N LYS A 145 -11.24 7.44 -3.23
CA LYS A 145 -12.39 8.35 -3.07
C LYS A 145 -13.26 7.95 -1.87
N ALA A 146 -13.50 6.65 -1.66
CA ALA A 146 -14.24 6.16 -0.52
C ALA A 146 -13.52 6.42 0.82
N ASP A 147 -12.20 6.23 0.89
CA ASP A 147 -11.39 6.51 2.08
C ASP A 147 -11.37 8.00 2.44
N ILE A 148 -11.24 8.88 1.44
CA ILE A 148 -11.27 10.33 1.66
C ILE A 148 -12.65 10.75 2.18
N LYS A 149 -13.73 10.26 1.56
CA LYS A 149 -15.10 10.54 2.04
C LYS A 149 -15.34 10.01 3.45
N GLY A 150 -14.82 8.84 3.78
CA GLY A 150 -14.92 8.26 5.13
C GLY A 150 -14.25 9.13 6.18
N LYS A 151 -13.05 9.66 5.88
CA LYS A 151 -12.33 10.61 6.76
C LYS A 151 -13.06 11.94 6.92
N GLU A 152 -13.70 12.44 5.87
CA GLU A 152 -14.53 13.65 5.93
C GLU A 152 -15.75 13.46 6.84
N VAL A 153 -16.36 12.28 6.83
CA VAL A 153 -17.53 11.94 7.68
C VAL A 153 -17.13 11.71 9.15
N GLU A 154 -15.92 11.20 9.43
CA GLU A 154 -15.43 11.07 10.81
C GLU A 154 -15.11 12.41 11.46
N ILE A 155 -14.70 13.42 10.69
CA ILE A 155 -14.44 14.78 11.20
C ILE A 155 -15.75 15.56 11.39
N LEU A 156 -16.80 15.24 10.62
CA LEU A 156 -18.13 15.86 10.69
C LEU A 156 -19.09 15.19 11.69
N LYS A 157 -18.59 14.34 12.58
CA LYS A 157 -19.29 13.99 13.84
C LYS A 157 -18.64 14.69 15.05
N PRO A 158 -18.52 16.03 15.11
CA PRO A 158 -18.46 16.67 16.40
C PRO A 158 -19.83 16.54 17.05
N GLU A 159 -19.81 16.20 18.32
CA GLU A 159 -20.93 16.00 19.23
C GLU A 159 -21.76 17.28 19.43
N GLU A 160 -22.41 17.82 18.40
CA GLU A 160 -23.26 19.03 18.48
C GLU A 160 -24.77 18.73 18.47
N GLU A 161 -25.18 17.62 19.07
CA GLU A 161 -26.60 17.40 19.47
C GLU A 161 -26.74 17.27 20.99
N LYS A 162 -26.00 18.06 21.78
CA LYS A 162 -26.22 18.11 23.24
C LYS A 162 -26.36 19.48 23.89
N ILE A 163 -26.49 20.54 23.11
CA ILE A 163 -26.85 21.86 23.65
C ILE A 163 -27.87 22.49 22.70
N ILE A 164 -29.16 22.34 23.02
CA ILE A 164 -30.29 23.28 22.87
C ILE A 164 -31.55 22.43 23.18
N ASN A 165 -31.81 22.18 24.46
CA ASN A 165 -33.17 21.98 25.01
C ASN A 165 -33.18 21.85 26.55
N SER A 166 -32.36 22.63 27.27
CA SER A 166 -32.60 22.93 28.69
C SER A 166 -32.70 24.44 28.91
N SER A 167 -33.68 25.04 28.25
CA SER A 167 -34.20 26.37 28.61
C SER A 167 -35.69 26.35 28.33
N ARG A 168 -36.49 26.57 29.38
CA ARG A 168 -37.90 26.22 29.63
C ARG A 168 -37.97 24.91 30.42
N ILE A 169 -38.36 24.89 31.70
CA ILE A 169 -39.26 25.75 32.48
C ILE A 169 -38.68 25.92 33.89
#